data_AF-A0A956X0P2-F1
#
_entry.id   AF-A0A956X0P2-F1
#
_cell.length_a   1.000
_cell.length_b   1.000
_cell.length_c   1.000
_cell.angle_alpha   90.00
_cell.angle_beta   90.00
_cell.angle_gamma   90.00
#
_symmetry.space_group_name_H-M   'P 1'
#
loop_
_entity.id
_entity.type
_entity.pdbx_description
1 polymer ?
#
loop_
_entity_poly.entity_id
_entity_poly.type
_entity_poly.pdbx_seq_one_letter_code
_entity_poly.pdbx_strand_id
1 'polypeptide(L)'
;MRALKWPVLIAVLFVVVAGAMSRIASASAGGRVGFSGNPATNAGQTCTACHSAGAATPVVDIAGPAIVDAGSTHSYVVTVAGGPGVTGGFNASTTGFLGTFSSVDAETEVLAGEITHNNPK
;
A
#
# COMPACT_ATOMS: atom_id res chain seq x y z
N MET A 1 49.21 -3.95 -15.61
CA MET A 1 47.78 -4.25 -15.38
C MET A 1 47.68 -5.04 -14.08
N ARG A 2 47.14 -4.48 -13.00
CA ARG A 2 46.96 -5.22 -11.73
C ARG A 2 45.67 -6.03 -11.83
N ALA A 3 45.78 -7.36 -11.78
CA ALA A 3 44.63 -8.24 -11.77
C ALA A 3 43.73 -7.92 -10.56
N LEU A 4 42.42 -7.87 -10.81
CA LEU A 4 41.42 -7.65 -9.77
C LEU A 4 41.49 -8.79 -8.75
N LYS A 5 41.69 -8.46 -7.48
CA LYS A 5 41.90 -9.47 -6.43
C LYS A 5 40.60 -10.26 -6.20
N TRP A 6 40.72 -11.57 -6.08
CA TRP A 6 39.61 -12.50 -5.78
C TRP A 6 38.58 -12.02 -4.74
N PRO A 7 38.98 -11.46 -3.57
CA PRO A 7 38.02 -10.94 -2.59
C PRO A 7 37.16 -9.78 -3.13
N VAL A 8 37.68 -8.97 -4.05
CA VAL A 8 36.94 -7.88 -4.69
C VAL A 8 35.91 -8.45 -5.67
N LEU A 9 36.27 -9.49 -6.43
CA LEU A 9 35.34 -10.20 -7.31
C LEU A 9 34.19 -10.87 -6.54
N ILE A 10 34.50 -11.47 -5.38
CA ILE A 10 33.49 -12.10 -4.52
C ILE A 10 32.56 -11.04 -3.91
N ALA A 11 33.11 -9.93 -3.42
CA ALA A 11 32.30 -8.84 -2.87
C ALA A 11 31.37 -8.21 -3.93
N VAL A 12 31.88 -7.98 -5.14
CA VAL A 12 31.07 -7.47 -6.27
C VAL A 12 29.98 -8.47 -6.64
N LEU A 13 30.28 -9.76 -6.72
CA LEU A 13 29.29 -10.80 -6.98
C LEU A 13 28.19 -10.83 -5.91
N PHE A 14 28.54 -10.69 -4.63
CA PHE A 14 27.58 -10.65 -3.52
C PHE A 14 26.63 -9.45 -3.62
N VAL A 15 27.16 -8.26 -3.96
CA VAL A 15 26.36 -7.04 -4.15
C VAL A 15 25.43 -7.17 -5.36
N VAL A 16 25.91 -7.75 -6.47
CA VAL A 16 25.10 -7.97 -7.68
C VAL A 16 23.98 -8.96 -7.43
N VAL A 17 24.26 -10.08 -6.74
CA VAL A 17 23.25 -11.09 -6.40
C VAL A 17 22.23 -10.53 -5.40
N ALA A 18 22.68 -9.80 -4.37
CA ALA A 18 21.77 -9.15 -3.42
C ALA A 18 20.88 -8.09 -4.10
N GLY A 19 21.43 -7.29 -5.01
CA GLY A 19 20.68 -6.34 -5.81
C GLY A 19 19.61 -7.00 -6.69
N ALA A 20 19.95 -8.13 -7.34
CA ALA A 20 19.04 -8.88 -8.20
C ALA A 20 17.88 -9.57 -7.45
N MET A 21 17.98 -9.77 -6.13
CA MET A 21 16.92 -10.34 -5.30
C MET A 21 15.94 -9.29 -4.75
N SER A 22 16.10 -8.02 -5.10
CA SER A 22 15.16 -6.94 -4.73
C SER A 22 13.83 -7.16 -5.45
N ARG A 23 12.84 -7.75 -4.76
CA ARG A 23 11.50 -7.92 -5.31
C ARG A 23 10.84 -6.55 -5.47
N ILE A 24 10.40 -6.24 -6.68
CA ILE A 24 9.53 -5.08 -6.92
C ILE A 24 8.20 -5.38 -6.23
N ALA A 25 7.83 -4.57 -5.25
CA ALA A 25 6.53 -4.67 -4.63
C ALA A 25 5.52 -3.93 -5.52
N SER A 26 4.55 -4.66 -6.07
CA SER A 26 3.49 -4.11 -6.93
C SER A 26 2.16 -4.15 -6.21
N ALA A 27 1.31 -3.17 -6.48
CA ALA A 27 -0.09 -3.22 -6.06
C ALA A 27 -0.81 -4.39 -6.76
N SER A 28 -1.82 -4.93 -6.07
CA SER A 28 -2.69 -5.99 -6.57
C SER A 28 -3.69 -5.42 -7.57
N ALA A 29 -3.97 -6.14 -8.65
CA ALA A 29 -4.87 -5.65 -9.69
C ALA A 29 -6.28 -5.36 -9.15
N GLY A 30 -6.84 -6.22 -8.30
CA GLY A 30 -8.18 -6.03 -7.70
C GLY A 30 -8.14 -5.52 -6.27
N GLY A 31 -7.16 -4.69 -5.93
CA GLY A 31 -7.04 -4.18 -4.57
C GLY A 31 -6.58 -5.23 -3.56
N ARG A 32 -6.63 -4.87 -2.27
CA ARG A 32 -6.17 -5.75 -1.18
C ARG A 32 -7.00 -5.57 0.08
N VAL A 33 -8.23 -6.06 0.00
CA VAL A 33 -9.19 -6.17 1.12
C VAL A 33 -8.60 -7.04 2.24
N GLY A 34 -8.86 -6.68 3.48
CA GLY A 34 -8.36 -7.31 4.70
C GLY A 34 -6.99 -6.80 5.15
N PHE A 35 -6.48 -5.71 4.57
CA PHE A 35 -5.14 -5.19 4.92
C PHE A 35 -5.16 -3.70 5.31
N SER A 36 -6.32 -3.15 5.69
CA SER A 36 -6.44 -1.76 6.16
C SER A 36 -5.93 -1.54 7.59
N GLY A 37 -5.55 -2.60 8.31
CA GLY A 37 -5.20 -2.53 9.73
C GLY A 37 -6.39 -2.60 10.70
N ASN A 38 -7.62 -2.74 10.19
CA ASN A 38 -8.80 -2.88 11.04
C ASN A 38 -8.85 -4.28 11.70
N PRO A 39 -8.88 -4.39 13.04
CA PRO A 39 -8.89 -5.67 13.73
C PRO A 39 -10.09 -6.57 13.38
N ALA A 40 -11.22 -5.98 12.96
CA ALA A 40 -12.40 -6.72 12.52
C ALA A 40 -12.22 -7.40 11.15
N THR A 41 -11.21 -6.98 10.36
CA THR A 41 -10.90 -7.54 9.05
C THR A 41 -9.52 -8.18 9.09
N ASN A 42 -9.44 -9.51 8.87
CA ASN A 42 -8.17 -10.24 8.80
C ASN A 42 -7.23 -9.96 9.99
N ALA A 43 -7.77 -9.87 11.20
CA ALA A 43 -7.03 -9.65 12.45
C ALA A 43 -6.11 -8.41 12.45
N GLY A 44 -6.45 -7.35 11.72
CA GLY A 44 -5.69 -6.10 11.72
C GLY A 44 -4.37 -6.16 10.96
N GLN A 45 -4.23 -7.09 10.01
CA GLN A 45 -3.10 -7.09 9.09
C GLN A 45 -3.02 -5.77 8.31
N THR A 46 -1.80 -5.35 8.00
CA THR A 46 -1.52 -4.14 7.23
C THR A 46 -0.69 -4.48 5.99
N CYS A 47 -0.37 -3.48 5.18
CA CYS A 47 0.51 -3.62 4.01
C CYS A 47 1.86 -4.29 4.36
N THR A 48 2.33 -4.21 5.61
CA THR A 48 3.58 -4.84 6.05
C THR A 48 3.57 -6.36 6.03
N ALA A 49 2.39 -6.98 5.93
CA ALA A 49 2.25 -8.42 5.76
C ALA A 49 2.87 -8.94 4.45
N CYS A 50 3.00 -8.07 3.44
CA CYS A 50 3.63 -8.39 2.15
C CYS A 50 4.78 -7.44 1.78
N HIS A 51 4.75 -6.20 2.29
CA HIS A 51 5.79 -5.20 2.04
C HIS A 51 6.79 -5.15 3.19
N SER A 52 8.04 -5.51 2.90
CA SER A 52 9.14 -5.42 3.86
C SER A 52 9.46 -3.98 4.25
N ALA A 53 9.92 -3.77 5.49
CA ALA A 53 10.51 -2.49 5.90
C ALA A 53 11.85 -2.23 5.18
N GLY A 54 12.29 -0.96 5.17
CA GLY A 54 13.61 -0.55 4.66
C GLY A 54 13.59 0.26 3.37
N ALA A 55 12.44 0.33 2.69
CA ALA A 55 12.20 1.32 1.63
C ALA A 55 11.59 2.61 2.21
N ALA A 56 11.60 3.70 1.42
CA ALA A 56 10.90 4.92 1.78
C ALA A 56 9.40 4.63 2.00
N THR A 57 8.83 5.09 3.09
CA THR A 57 7.39 4.93 3.34
C THR A 57 6.61 5.94 2.49
N PRO A 58 5.49 5.56 1.85
CA PRO A 58 4.61 6.55 1.25
C PRO A 58 4.03 7.46 2.33
N VAL A 59 3.79 8.71 1.97
CA VAL A 59 3.00 9.67 2.75
C VAL A 59 1.55 9.52 2.31
N VAL A 60 0.65 9.35 3.28
CA VAL A 60 -0.80 9.26 3.05
C VAL A 60 -1.46 10.45 3.73
N ASP A 61 -2.25 11.21 2.97
CA ASP A 61 -3.07 12.30 3.47
C ASP A 61 -4.55 12.06 3.14
N ILE A 62 -5.44 12.44 4.05
CA ILE A 62 -6.88 12.29 3.89
C ILE A 62 -7.55 13.63 4.14
N ALA A 63 -8.13 14.21 3.09
CA ALA A 63 -8.85 15.47 3.16
C ALA A 63 -10.37 15.22 3.12
N GLY A 64 -11.08 15.84 4.06
CA GLY A 64 -12.53 15.80 4.19
C GLY A 64 -12.99 16.28 5.57
N PRO A 65 -14.30 16.26 5.85
CA PRO A 65 -14.81 16.67 7.16
C PRO A 65 -14.32 15.76 8.28
N ALA A 66 -13.81 16.36 9.36
CA ALA A 66 -13.39 15.62 10.56
C ALA A 66 -14.58 15.11 11.39
N ILE A 67 -15.75 15.75 11.24
CA ILE A 67 -17.00 15.43 11.91
C ILE A 67 -18.10 15.47 10.87
N VAL A 68 -18.99 14.48 10.91
CA VAL A 68 -20.13 14.34 10.01
C VAL A 68 -21.36 13.96 10.82
N ASP A 69 -22.53 14.41 10.38
CA ASP A 69 -23.80 14.05 11.01
C ASP A 69 -24.21 12.62 10.65
N ALA A 70 -24.89 11.92 11.56
CA ALA A 70 -25.39 10.58 11.26
C ALA A 70 -26.38 10.61 10.08
N GLY A 71 -26.21 9.68 9.13
CA GLY A 71 -27.04 9.58 7.92
C GLY A 71 -26.65 10.54 6.79
N SER A 72 -25.62 11.38 6.97
CA SER A 72 -25.06 12.20 5.90
C SER A 72 -24.09 11.40 5.00
N THR A 73 -23.79 11.94 3.82
CA THR A 73 -22.79 11.38 2.90
C THR A 73 -21.79 12.48 2.54
N HIS A 74 -20.50 12.16 2.65
CA HIS A 74 -19.41 13.08 2.38
C HIS A 74 -18.34 12.42 1.52
N SER A 75 -17.71 13.20 0.66
CA SER A 75 -16.55 12.77 -0.12
C SER A 75 -15.26 13.05 0.64
N TYR A 76 -14.34 12.10 0.56
CA TYR A 76 -12.99 12.22 1.08
C TYR A 76 -12.00 12.04 -0.07
N VAL A 77 -10.90 12.78 -0.03
CA VAL A 77 -9.78 12.63 -0.96
C VAL A 77 -8.64 11.97 -0.22
N VAL A 78 -8.20 10.81 -0.70
CA VAL A 78 -6.99 10.13 -0.20
C VAL A 78 -5.86 10.40 -1.18
N THR A 79 -4.79 11.03 -0.70
CA THR A 79 -3.58 11.27 -1.49
C THR A 79 -2.48 10.35 -0.98
N VAL A 80 -1.88 9.56 -1.88
CA VAL A 80 -0.69 8.75 -1.59
C VAL A 80 0.46 9.28 -2.42
N ALA A 81 1.56 9.69 -1.76
CA ALA A 81 2.72 10.28 -2.42
C ALA A 81 4.03 9.69 -1.89
N GLY A 82 5.07 9.68 -2.73
CA GLY A 82 6.38 9.11 -2.39
C GLY A 82 6.36 7.59 -2.26
N GLY A 83 7.33 7.04 -1.51
CA GLY A 83 7.58 5.60 -1.42
C GLY A 83 8.41 5.02 -2.58
N PRO A 84 8.73 3.71 -2.58
CA PRO A 84 9.56 3.07 -3.60
C PRO A 84 8.80 2.76 -4.90
N GLY A 85 7.47 2.80 -4.89
CA GLY A 85 6.64 2.41 -6.01
C GLY A 85 6.44 3.55 -7.01
N VAL A 86 6.60 3.25 -8.30
CA VAL A 86 6.08 4.09 -9.40
C VAL A 86 4.56 3.95 -9.52
N THR A 87 4.01 2.85 -9.00
CA THR A 87 2.60 2.50 -9.03
C THR A 87 2.20 1.91 -7.68
N GLY A 88 1.07 2.36 -7.14
CA GLY A 88 0.59 2.03 -5.80
C GLY A 88 -0.89 1.66 -5.77
N GLY A 89 -1.42 1.59 -4.56
CA GLY A 89 -2.81 1.27 -4.30
C GLY A 89 -3.13 1.50 -2.83
N PHE A 90 -4.42 1.47 -2.49
CA PHE A 90 -4.89 1.65 -1.12
C PHE A 90 -5.96 0.63 -0.76
N ASN A 91 -6.15 0.44 0.53
CA ASN A 91 -7.31 -0.23 1.10
C ASN A 91 -7.67 0.50 2.40
N ALA A 92 -8.93 0.88 2.56
CA ALA A 92 -9.41 1.65 3.70
C ALA A 92 -10.68 1.02 4.27
N SER A 93 -10.82 1.11 5.59
CA SER A 93 -11.99 0.62 6.31
C SER A 93 -12.45 1.65 7.35
N THR A 94 -13.71 1.56 7.78
CA THR A 94 -14.20 2.33 8.92
C THR A 94 -14.03 1.51 10.20
N THR A 95 -13.47 2.11 11.24
CA THR A 95 -13.44 1.47 12.57
C THR A 95 -14.84 1.27 13.11
N GLY A 96 -15.12 0.08 13.65
CA GLY A 96 -16.41 -0.23 14.29
C GLY A 96 -17.62 -0.21 13.37
N PHE A 97 -17.41 -0.22 12.04
CA PHE A 97 -18.49 -0.15 11.04
C PHE A 97 -19.44 1.04 11.24
N LEU A 98 -18.90 2.18 11.70
CA LEU A 98 -19.67 3.40 11.99
C LEU A 98 -20.23 4.09 10.73
N GLY A 99 -19.89 3.62 9.55
CA GLY A 99 -20.39 4.10 8.27
C GLY A 99 -20.24 3.06 7.18
N THR A 100 -20.67 3.41 5.98
CA THR A 100 -20.48 2.58 4.78
C THR A 100 -19.76 3.40 3.72
N PHE A 101 -18.98 2.72 2.87
CA PHE A 101 -18.37 3.36 1.71
C PHE A 101 -19.29 3.30 0.51
N SER A 102 -19.19 4.32 -0.33
CA SER A 102 -19.68 4.31 -1.69
C SER A 102 -18.51 4.68 -2.59
N SER A 103 -18.36 3.95 -3.70
CA SER A 103 -17.37 4.30 -4.70
C SER A 103 -17.80 5.59 -5.40
N VAL A 104 -16.86 6.51 -5.59
CA VAL A 104 -17.10 7.82 -6.22
C VAL A 104 -16.81 7.80 -7.73
N ASP A 105 -16.12 6.77 -8.22
CA ASP A 105 -15.68 6.64 -9.62
C ASP A 105 -15.49 5.16 -10.03
N ALA A 106 -15.11 4.93 -11.28
CA ALA A 106 -14.83 3.58 -11.78
C ALA A 106 -13.47 3.03 -11.34
N GLU A 107 -12.69 3.77 -10.55
CA GLU A 107 -11.31 3.47 -10.16
C GLU A 107 -11.22 2.85 -8.76
N THR A 108 -12.34 2.87 -8.03
CA THR A 108 -12.48 2.35 -6.67
C THR A 108 -13.67 1.40 -6.57
N GLU A 109 -13.57 0.43 -5.67
CA GLU A 109 -14.62 -0.54 -5.41
C GLU A 109 -14.78 -0.82 -3.92
N VAL A 110 -16.01 -1.20 -3.52
CA VAL A 110 -16.34 -1.56 -2.15
C VAL A 110 -16.50 -3.07 -2.06
N LEU A 111 -15.67 -3.71 -1.24
CA LEU A 111 -15.62 -5.15 -1.06
C LEU A 111 -15.50 -5.48 0.43
N ALA A 112 -16.37 -6.35 0.93
CA ALA A 112 -16.41 -6.77 2.34
C ALA A 112 -16.45 -5.60 3.36
N GLY A 113 -17.08 -4.47 3.00
CA GLY A 113 -17.18 -3.28 3.87
C GLY A 113 -15.93 -2.39 3.88
N GLU A 114 -14.94 -2.70 3.05
CA GLU A 114 -13.75 -1.87 2.81
C GLU A 114 -13.83 -1.24 1.42
N ILE A 115 -13.17 -0.09 1.24
CA ILE A 115 -12.99 0.54 -0.08
C ILE A 115 -11.53 0.39 -0.53
N THR A 116 -11.35 -0.06 -1.76
CA THR A 116 -10.03 -0.31 -2.35
C THR A 116 -9.97 0.16 -3.80
N HIS A 117 -8.78 0.13 -4.39
CA HIS A 117 -8.56 0.37 -5.81
C HIS A 117 -8.87 -0.91 -6.60
N ASN A 118 -9.43 -0.78 -7.80
CA ASN A 118 -9.70 -1.92 -8.69
C ASN A 118 -8.70 -2.04 -9.86
N ASN A 119 -7.67 -1.19 -9.86
CA ASN A 119 -6.48 -1.28 -10.70
C ASN A 119 -5.34 -0.45 -10.06
N PRO A 120 -4.05 -0.83 -10.21
CA PRO A 120 -2.93 -0.07 -9.67
C PRO A 120 -2.93 1.40 -10.14
N LYS A 121 -2.56 2.33 -9.25
CA LYS A 121 -2.56 3.78 -9.46
C LYS A 121 -1.17 4.34 -9.69
#